data_AF-A0A5J6GPW3-F1
#
_entry.id   AF-A0A5J6GPW3-F1
#
_cell.length_a   1.000
_cell.length_b   1.000
_cell.length_c   1.000
_cell.angle_alpha   90.00
_cell.angle_beta   90.00
_cell.angle_gamma   90.00
#
_symmetry.space_group_name_H-M   'P 1'
#
loop_
_entity.id
_entity.type
_entity.pdbx_description
1 polymer ?
#
loop_
_entity_poly.entity_id
_entity_poly.type
_entity_poly.pdbx_seq_one_letter_code
_entity_poly.pdbx_strand_id
1 'polypeptide(L)'
;MGHHSVTTTAAAARFVATHSVLTLDARHPYAAKSLIDAHDMHRTVMSGFRGWAEDGDADARAQMGVLSTWSVDLKAGALVLVVQSQVPGDWTNIPRSALTDKPRIITVDRTLRTGDTLTFRTVVNPTYSRPTGLPTAERGRGRRAAHTRPDHVKKWFARRLQPESQSRTAPDGVVRIGATADPANLNIRMLPTVSSPGPHQGLRIARAEIRGVLTVTDPAALVDAMTRGIGHARAYGCGLLLTR
;
A
#
# COMPACT_ATOMS: atom_id res chain seq x y z
N MET A 1 -49.27 18.42 -7.87
CA MET A 1 -47.95 18.53 -7.23
C MET A 1 -47.58 17.17 -6.67
N GLY A 2 -46.56 16.52 -7.23
CA GLY A 2 -46.07 15.25 -6.73
C GLY A 2 -44.56 15.19 -6.99
N HIS A 3 -43.78 15.77 -6.09
CA HIS A 3 -42.32 15.65 -6.12
C HIS A 3 -41.98 14.17 -5.92
N HIS A 4 -41.65 13.49 -7.01
CA HIS A 4 -40.99 12.20 -6.95
C HIS A 4 -39.59 12.46 -6.40
N SER A 5 -39.36 12.07 -5.14
CA SER A 5 -38.02 11.96 -4.60
C SER A 5 -37.25 10.98 -5.47
N VAL A 6 -36.38 11.49 -6.34
CA VAL A 6 -35.40 10.66 -7.05
C VAL A 6 -34.54 10.03 -5.97
N THR A 7 -34.78 8.75 -5.66
CA THR A 7 -33.89 7.96 -4.84
C THR A 7 -32.62 7.75 -5.67
N THR A 8 -31.69 8.71 -5.56
CA THR A 8 -30.35 8.57 -6.11
C THR A 8 -29.77 7.32 -5.48
N THR A 9 -29.71 6.23 -6.25
CA THR A 9 -29.06 5.00 -5.79
C THR A 9 -27.61 5.37 -5.51
N ALA A 10 -27.21 5.35 -4.23
CA ALA A 10 -25.85 5.66 -3.84
C ALA A 10 -24.90 4.78 -4.65
N ALA A 11 -23.91 5.39 -5.30
CA ALA A 11 -22.92 4.65 -6.07
C ALA A 11 -22.29 3.57 -5.18
N ALA A 12 -22.04 2.39 -5.75
CA ALA A 12 -21.46 1.26 -5.05
C ALA A 12 -20.44 0.55 -5.92
N ALA A 13 -19.41 -0.03 -5.31
CA ALA A 13 -18.39 -0.81 -6.01
C ALA A 13 -17.94 -2.00 -5.15
N ARG A 14 -17.71 -3.15 -5.77
CA ARG A 14 -17.28 -4.37 -5.09
C ARG A 14 -15.76 -4.49 -5.14
N PHE A 15 -15.14 -4.65 -3.97
CA PHE A 15 -13.74 -5.01 -3.79
C PHE A 15 -13.63 -6.50 -3.49
N VAL A 16 -12.86 -7.21 -4.30
CA VAL A 16 -12.51 -8.61 -4.05
C VAL A 16 -10.99 -8.76 -4.08
N ALA A 17 -10.42 -9.34 -3.04
CA ALA A 17 -9.01 -9.68 -3.00
C ALA A 17 -8.76 -10.86 -2.07
N THR A 18 -7.61 -11.50 -2.21
CA THR A 18 -7.10 -12.46 -1.23
C THR A 18 -6.09 -11.79 -0.32
N HIS A 19 -6.25 -11.96 0.99
CA HIS A 19 -5.27 -11.57 2.00
C HIS A 19 -4.58 -12.82 2.55
N SER A 20 -3.26 -12.87 2.45
CA SER A 20 -2.43 -13.84 3.14
C SER A 20 -1.79 -13.18 4.36
N VAL A 21 -2.02 -13.74 5.54
CA VAL A 21 -1.39 -13.31 6.79
C VAL A 21 -0.41 -14.38 7.23
N LEU A 22 0.87 -14.00 7.29
CA LEU A 22 1.96 -14.84 7.72
C LEU A 22 2.57 -14.28 8.98
N THR A 23 2.80 -15.13 9.97
CA THR A 23 3.55 -14.77 11.18
C THR A 23 4.83 -15.61 11.18
N LEU A 24 5.97 -14.93 11.09
CA LEU A 24 7.29 -15.52 11.07
C LEU A 24 8.05 -15.20 12.36
N ASP A 25 8.93 -16.10 12.79
CA ASP A 25 9.91 -15.79 13.85
C ASP A 25 10.95 -14.83 13.27
N ALA A 26 10.97 -13.59 13.75
CA ALA A 26 11.87 -12.54 13.31
C ALA A 26 13.35 -12.86 13.54
N ARG A 27 13.66 -13.83 14.42
CA ARG A 27 15.02 -14.31 14.72
C ARG A 27 15.45 -15.43 13.78
N HIS A 28 14.52 -16.07 13.08
CA HIS A 28 14.85 -17.10 12.11
C HIS A 28 15.60 -16.47 10.92
N PRO A 29 16.71 -17.06 10.41
CA PRO A 29 17.53 -16.45 9.36
C PRO A 29 16.74 -16.03 8.10
N TYR A 30 15.73 -16.82 7.71
CA TYR A 30 14.81 -16.52 6.61
C TYR A 30 14.08 -15.17 6.79
N ALA A 31 13.54 -14.91 7.99
CA ALA A 31 12.83 -13.68 8.29
C ALA A 31 13.80 -12.51 8.54
N ALA A 32 14.88 -12.76 9.28
CA ALA A 32 15.90 -11.75 9.59
C ALA A 32 16.51 -11.14 8.31
N LYS A 33 16.84 -11.97 7.30
CA LYS A 33 17.33 -11.49 6.00
C LYS A 33 16.32 -10.56 5.33
N SER A 34 15.04 -10.93 5.34
CA SER A 34 13.95 -10.12 4.78
C SER A 34 13.80 -8.77 5.51
N LEU A 35 14.08 -8.71 6.81
CA LEU A 35 14.04 -7.44 7.57
C LEU A 35 15.21 -6.50 7.25
N ILE A 36 16.36 -7.06 6.87
CA ILE A 36 17.58 -6.30 6.57
C ILE A 36 17.58 -5.80 5.12
N ASP A 37 17.11 -6.62 4.18
CA ASP A 37 17.13 -6.32 2.75
C ASP A 37 15.70 -6.25 2.17
N ALA A 38 15.31 -5.06 1.70
CA ALA A 38 14.01 -4.81 1.08
C ALA A 38 13.76 -5.69 -0.16
N HIS A 39 14.81 -6.05 -0.90
CA HIS A 39 14.71 -6.94 -2.04
C HIS A 39 14.47 -8.38 -1.59
N ASP A 40 15.10 -8.85 -0.50
CA ASP A 40 14.78 -10.16 0.06
C ASP A 40 13.37 -10.20 0.65
N MET A 41 12.89 -9.13 1.30
CA MET A 41 11.48 -9.03 1.67
C MET A 41 10.56 -9.17 0.46
N HIS A 42 10.86 -8.46 -0.63
CA HIS A 42 10.11 -8.55 -1.87
C HIS A 42 10.12 -9.99 -2.43
N ARG A 43 11.27 -10.66 -2.45
CA ARG A 43 11.40 -12.07 -2.85
C ARG A 43 10.58 -13.01 -1.96
N THR A 44 10.57 -12.78 -0.65
CA THR A 44 9.73 -13.55 0.29
C THR A 44 8.26 -13.40 -0.05
N VAL A 45 7.78 -12.17 -0.31
CA VAL A 45 6.40 -11.95 -0.77
C VAL A 45 6.12 -12.66 -2.09
N MET A 46 7.00 -12.51 -3.09
CA MET A 46 6.81 -13.11 -4.40
C MET A 46 6.96 -14.64 -4.41
N SER A 47 7.59 -15.22 -3.39
CA SER A 47 7.68 -16.69 -3.24
C SER A 47 6.31 -17.36 -3.10
N GLY A 48 5.30 -16.60 -2.65
CA GLY A 48 3.91 -17.00 -2.57
C GLY A 48 3.22 -17.16 -3.93
N PHE A 49 3.86 -16.75 -5.02
CA PHE A 49 3.20 -16.60 -6.32
C PHE A 49 4.01 -17.20 -7.47
N ARG A 50 4.84 -18.20 -7.18
CA ARG A 50 5.56 -18.93 -8.23
C ARG A 50 4.56 -19.62 -9.17
N GLY A 51 4.87 -19.62 -10.46
CA GLY A 51 4.05 -20.26 -11.49
C GLY A 51 2.86 -19.43 -12.00
N TRP A 52 2.61 -18.24 -11.45
CA TRP A 52 1.58 -17.32 -11.96
C TRP A 52 2.05 -16.39 -13.07
N ALA A 53 3.36 -16.21 -13.21
CA ALA A 53 4.00 -15.44 -14.28
C ALA A 53 5.28 -16.17 -14.71
N GLU A 54 5.76 -15.87 -15.91
CA GLU A 54 7.03 -16.40 -16.41
C GLU A 54 8.20 -15.90 -15.55
N ASP A 55 9.21 -16.75 -15.39
CA ASP A 55 10.39 -16.40 -14.63
C ASP A 55 11.11 -15.21 -15.28
N GLY A 56 11.29 -14.14 -14.52
CA GLY A 56 11.95 -12.91 -14.99
C GLY A 56 11.00 -11.87 -15.59
N ASP A 57 9.68 -12.12 -15.61
CA ASP A 57 8.70 -11.12 -16.03
C ASP A 57 8.76 -9.87 -15.12
N ALA A 58 9.05 -8.72 -15.74
CA ALA A 58 9.20 -7.45 -15.05
C ALA A 58 7.91 -6.97 -14.37
N ASP A 59 6.75 -7.43 -14.86
CA ASP A 59 5.42 -7.03 -14.39
C ASP A 59 4.69 -8.12 -13.60
N ALA A 60 5.33 -9.25 -13.29
CA ALA A 60 4.73 -10.37 -12.55
C ALA A 60 3.93 -9.90 -11.32
N ARG A 61 4.53 -9.05 -10.48
CA ARG A 61 3.86 -8.48 -9.28
C ARG A 61 2.60 -7.68 -9.66
N ALA A 62 2.65 -6.91 -10.74
CA ALA A 62 1.54 -6.06 -11.18
C ALA A 62 0.40 -6.88 -11.76
N GLN A 63 0.69 -7.93 -12.54
CA GLN A 63 -0.30 -8.84 -13.13
C GLN A 63 -1.19 -9.49 -12.06
N MET A 64 -0.61 -9.87 -10.92
CA MET A 64 -1.33 -10.48 -9.81
C MET A 64 -1.90 -9.47 -8.79
N GLY A 65 -1.66 -8.17 -9.00
CA GLY A 65 -2.06 -7.12 -8.07
C GLY A 65 -1.41 -7.25 -6.68
N VAL A 66 -0.18 -7.76 -6.60
CA VAL A 66 0.49 -8.03 -5.32
C VAL A 66 0.90 -6.73 -4.62
N LEU A 67 0.37 -6.54 -3.42
CA LEU A 67 0.72 -5.50 -2.47
C LEU A 67 1.04 -6.15 -1.13
N SER A 68 1.92 -5.54 -0.35
CA SER A 68 2.23 -6.05 0.98
C SER A 68 2.45 -4.94 1.98
N THR A 69 2.31 -5.30 3.25
CA THR A 69 2.79 -4.51 4.38
C THR A 69 3.25 -5.46 5.48
N TRP A 70 4.16 -5.01 6.32
CA TRP A 70 4.69 -5.83 7.40
C TRP A 70 4.93 -5.01 8.66
N SER A 71 4.92 -5.68 9.80
CA SER A 71 5.26 -5.14 11.11
C SER A 71 6.06 -6.14 11.91
N VAL A 72 6.96 -5.64 12.75
CA VAL A 72 7.75 -6.47 13.66
C VAL A 72 7.36 -6.12 15.10
N ASP A 73 7.01 -7.14 15.86
CA ASP A 73 6.98 -7.08 17.32
C ASP A 73 8.33 -7.57 17.84
N LEU A 74 9.14 -6.65 18.34
CA LEU A 74 10.47 -6.96 18.86
C LEU A 74 10.43 -7.74 20.18
N LYS A 75 9.36 -7.58 20.98
CA LYS A 75 9.22 -8.28 22.26
C LYS A 75 8.82 -9.73 22.03
N ALA A 76 7.87 -9.96 21.12
CA ALA A 76 7.46 -11.30 20.74
C ALA A 76 8.44 -11.98 19.75
N GLY A 77 9.37 -11.22 19.16
CA GLY A 77 10.22 -11.72 18.08
C GLY A 77 9.40 -12.14 16.86
N ALA A 78 8.29 -11.45 16.57
CA ALA A 78 7.35 -11.86 15.54
C ALA A 78 7.31 -10.85 14.38
N LEU A 79 7.52 -11.34 13.16
CA LEU A 79 7.29 -10.61 11.92
C LEU A 79 5.90 -10.99 11.39
N VAL A 80 4.97 -10.03 11.35
CA VAL A 80 3.68 -10.20 10.70
C VAL A 80 3.76 -9.59 9.30
N LEU A 81 3.56 -10.42 8.29
CA LEU A 81 3.50 -10.05 6.88
C LEU A 81 2.06 -10.22 6.38
N VAL A 82 1.48 -9.13 5.88
CA VAL A 82 0.18 -9.14 5.21
C VAL A 82 0.41 -8.92 3.72
N VAL A 83 -0.08 -9.84 2.90
CA VAL A 83 0.01 -9.80 1.45
C VAL A 83 -1.38 -9.78 0.86
N GLN A 84 -1.67 -8.81 0.00
CA GLN A 84 -2.87 -8.74 -0.79
C GLN A 84 -2.56 -9.10 -2.25
N SER A 85 -3.44 -9.86 -2.88
CA SER A 85 -3.34 -10.26 -4.28
C SER A 85 -4.72 -10.56 -4.88
N GLN A 86 -4.80 -10.62 -6.20
CA GLN A 86 -6.00 -11.05 -6.93
C GLN A 86 -6.16 -12.58 -6.96
N VAL A 87 -5.07 -13.30 -6.74
CA VAL A 87 -4.99 -14.76 -6.71
C VAL A 87 -4.54 -15.26 -5.33
N PRO A 88 -4.93 -16.47 -4.90
CA PRO A 88 -4.42 -17.03 -3.65
C PRO A 88 -2.91 -17.33 -3.74
N GLY A 89 -2.18 -16.99 -2.67
CA GLY A 89 -0.75 -17.30 -2.57
C GLY A 89 -0.51 -18.71 -2.03
N ASP A 90 0.52 -19.38 -2.55
CA ASP A 90 1.06 -20.64 -2.07
C ASP A 90 2.36 -20.41 -1.26
N TRP A 91 2.26 -20.58 0.06
CA TRP A 91 3.33 -20.30 1.01
C TRP A 91 4.13 -21.54 1.42
N THR A 92 3.98 -22.67 0.71
CA THR A 92 4.70 -23.93 0.99
C THR A 92 6.23 -23.79 0.89
N ASN A 93 6.72 -22.83 0.09
CA ASN A 93 8.14 -22.54 -0.08
C ASN A 93 8.78 -21.80 1.11
N ILE A 94 7.99 -21.32 2.06
CA ILE A 94 8.52 -20.74 3.29
C ILE A 94 8.89 -21.87 4.25
N PRO A 95 10.12 -21.91 4.80
CA PRO A 95 10.49 -22.93 5.77
C PRO A 95 9.51 -22.99 6.93
N ARG A 96 8.97 -24.18 7.23
CA ARG A 96 8.02 -24.35 8.34
C ARG A 96 8.59 -23.88 9.68
N SER A 97 9.90 -24.05 9.89
CA SER A 97 10.63 -23.57 11.07
C SER A 97 10.68 -22.04 11.20
N ALA A 98 10.45 -21.30 10.11
CA ALA A 98 10.39 -19.86 10.12
C ALA A 98 8.99 -19.34 10.50
N LEU A 99 7.94 -20.16 10.42
CA LEU A 99 6.56 -19.79 10.69
C LEU A 99 6.22 -20.06 12.16
N THR A 100 5.61 -19.10 12.84
CA THR A 100 5.13 -19.26 14.22
C THR A 100 3.66 -19.71 14.28
N ASP A 101 2.92 -19.54 13.18
CA ASP A 101 1.54 -20.00 13.00
C ASP A 101 1.34 -20.40 11.51
N LYS A 102 0.32 -21.20 11.23
CA LYS A 102 -0.06 -21.55 9.86
C LYS A 102 -0.45 -20.29 9.09
N PRO A 103 0.04 -20.09 7.84
CA PRO A 103 -0.41 -19.00 6.98
C PRO A 103 -1.93 -18.99 6.84
N ARG A 104 -2.55 -17.83 7.04
CA ARG A 104 -4.00 -17.66 6.92
C ARG A 104 -4.33 -17.01 5.58
N ILE A 105 -5.19 -17.65 4.80
CA ILE A 105 -5.65 -17.14 3.51
C ILE A 105 -7.12 -16.73 3.66
N ILE A 106 -7.40 -15.46 3.42
CA ILE A 106 -8.69 -14.84 3.68
C ILE A 106 -9.18 -14.24 2.37
N THR A 107 -10.38 -14.63 1.92
CA THR A 107 -11.06 -13.93 0.83
C THR A 107 -11.74 -12.70 1.43
N VAL A 108 -11.36 -11.52 0.94
CA VAL A 108 -12.00 -10.26 1.28
C VAL A 108 -12.95 -9.93 0.13
N ASP A 109 -14.24 -9.90 0.45
CA ASP A 109 -15.30 -9.49 -0.47
C ASP A 109 -16.16 -8.45 0.23
N ARG A 110 -16.10 -7.21 -0.29
CA ARG A 110 -16.76 -6.05 0.31
C ARG A 110 -17.43 -5.22 -0.76
N THR A 111 -18.66 -4.82 -0.52
CA THR A 111 -19.31 -3.79 -1.33
C THR A 111 -19.17 -2.46 -0.60
N LEU A 112 -18.51 -1.50 -1.22
CA LEU A 112 -18.32 -0.14 -0.72
C LEU A 112 -19.40 0.76 -1.33
N ARG A 113 -19.94 1.65 -0.52
CA ARG A 113 -20.96 2.64 -0.92
C ARG A 113 -20.51 4.03 -0.54
N THR A 114 -20.93 5.04 -1.29
CA THR A 114 -20.71 6.43 -0.90
C THR A 114 -21.30 6.67 0.49
N GLY A 115 -20.53 7.32 1.38
CA GLY A 115 -20.88 7.57 2.77
C GLY A 115 -20.37 6.51 3.76
N ASP A 116 -19.93 5.33 3.30
CA ASP A 116 -19.36 4.31 4.18
C ASP A 116 -18.16 4.87 4.95
N THR A 117 -18.05 4.49 6.22
CA THR A 117 -16.95 4.90 7.10
C THR A 117 -16.06 3.70 7.41
N LEU A 118 -14.76 3.83 7.13
CA LEU A 118 -13.80 2.74 7.23
C LEU A 118 -12.63 3.16 8.11
N THR A 119 -12.29 2.35 9.11
CA THR A 119 -11.01 2.53 9.80
C THR A 119 -9.91 2.02 8.88
N PHE A 120 -8.82 2.77 8.74
CA PHE A 120 -7.76 2.36 7.82
C PHE A 120 -6.35 2.42 8.42
N ARG A 121 -5.47 1.65 7.79
CA ARG A 121 -4.02 1.68 7.97
C ARG A 121 -3.35 1.54 6.60
N THR A 122 -2.37 2.39 6.31
CA THR A 122 -1.51 2.25 5.14
C THR A 122 -0.07 2.62 5.47
N VAL A 123 0.88 1.91 4.89
CA VAL A 123 2.29 2.33 4.88
C VAL A 123 2.58 2.92 3.51
N VAL A 124 3.17 4.10 3.44
CA VAL A 124 3.43 4.80 2.16
C VAL A 124 4.89 5.24 2.06
N ASN A 125 5.36 5.43 0.83
CA ASN A 125 6.57 6.20 0.53
C ASN A 125 6.16 7.61 0.06
N PRO A 126 6.14 8.60 0.96
CA PRO A 126 5.60 9.93 0.66
C PRO A 126 6.64 10.76 -0.11
N THR A 127 6.65 10.68 -1.44
CA THR A 127 7.62 11.40 -2.28
C THR A 127 7.07 12.65 -2.96
N TYR A 128 7.96 13.60 -3.25
CA TYR A 128 7.74 14.75 -4.10
C TYR A 128 8.86 14.90 -5.14
N SER A 129 8.57 15.60 -6.25
CA SER A 129 9.56 15.95 -7.27
C SER A 129 10.29 17.21 -6.84
N ARG A 130 11.62 17.17 -6.77
CA ARG A 130 12.47 18.37 -6.63
C ARG A 130 12.92 18.81 -8.02
N PRO A 131 12.72 20.08 -8.41
CA PRO A 131 13.32 20.62 -9.61
C PRO A 131 14.84 20.41 -9.57
N THR A 132 15.42 19.99 -10.68
CA THR A 132 16.87 20.09 -10.88
C THR A 132 17.18 21.57 -11.13
N GLY A 133 18.20 22.13 -10.47
CA GLY A 133 18.57 23.56 -10.60
C GLY A 133 19.10 23.99 -11.98
N LEU A 134 18.79 23.24 -13.03
CA LEU A 134 19.20 23.48 -14.41
C LEU A 134 18.25 24.47 -15.11
N PRO A 135 18.75 25.26 -16.08
CA PRO A 135 17.95 26.17 -16.90
C PRO A 135 16.79 25.45 -17.60
N THR A 136 15.69 26.18 -17.86
CA THR A 136 14.39 25.65 -18.28
C THR A 136 14.43 24.76 -19.54
N ALA A 137 15.35 25.01 -20.47
CA ALA A 137 15.51 24.23 -21.69
C ALA A 137 16.13 22.83 -21.48
N GLU A 138 16.84 22.61 -20.37
CA GLU A 138 17.48 21.34 -20.00
C GLU A 138 16.86 20.72 -18.73
N ARG A 139 15.63 21.13 -18.38
CA ARG A 139 14.91 20.57 -17.24
C ARG A 139 14.52 19.12 -17.52
N GLY A 140 15.44 18.20 -17.22
CA GLY A 140 15.15 16.80 -17.05
C GLY A 140 14.10 16.57 -15.94
N ARG A 141 13.58 15.34 -15.87
CA ARG A 141 12.63 14.94 -14.83
C ARG A 141 13.24 15.19 -13.44
N GLY A 142 12.56 16.01 -12.62
CA GLY A 142 13.02 16.35 -11.28
C GLY A 142 13.37 15.14 -10.41
N ARG A 143 14.36 15.30 -9.53
CA ARG A 143 14.81 14.22 -8.64
C ARG A 143 13.76 13.96 -7.57
N ARG A 144 13.34 12.71 -7.42
CA ARG A 144 12.39 12.32 -6.37
C ARG A 144 13.06 12.41 -5.00
N ALA A 145 12.40 13.07 -4.06
CA ALA A 145 12.80 13.11 -2.66
C ALA A 145 11.63 12.68 -1.77
N ALA A 146 11.92 12.04 -0.64
CA ALA A 146 10.91 11.66 0.33
C ALA A 146 10.65 12.79 1.34
N HIS A 147 9.40 12.90 1.79
CA HIS A 147 9.04 13.66 2.97
C HIS A 147 9.46 12.88 4.22
N THR A 148 10.24 13.53 5.08
CA THR A 148 10.78 12.93 6.32
C THR A 148 10.14 13.47 7.59
N ARG A 149 9.23 14.46 7.47
CA ARG A 149 8.53 15.10 8.59
C ARG A 149 7.05 14.69 8.60
N PRO A 150 6.46 14.35 9.77
CA PRO A 150 5.05 13.95 9.87
C PRO A 150 4.06 14.92 9.21
N ASP A 151 4.22 16.23 9.40
CA ASP A 151 3.32 17.24 8.80
C ASP A 151 3.35 17.22 7.28
N HIS A 152 4.52 16.99 6.69
CA HIS A 152 4.66 16.87 5.24
C HIS A 152 4.05 15.58 4.71
N VAL A 153 4.16 14.47 5.45
CA VAL A 153 3.48 13.22 5.12
C VAL A 153 1.96 13.40 5.19
N LYS A 154 1.46 14.05 6.23
CA LYS A 154 0.04 14.39 6.39
C LYS A 154 -0.47 15.21 5.20
N LYS A 155 0.22 16.30 4.85
CA LYS A 155 -0.11 17.12 3.66
C LYS A 155 -0.06 16.31 2.36
N TRP A 156 0.94 15.43 2.22
CA TRP A 156 1.08 14.55 1.06
C TRP A 156 -0.09 13.58 0.92
N PHE A 157 -0.58 13.03 2.03
CA PHE A 157 -1.74 12.13 2.04
C PHE A 157 -3.05 12.89 1.83
N ALA A 158 -3.21 14.07 2.45
CA ALA A 158 -4.38 14.93 2.28
C ALA A 158 -4.63 15.30 0.80
N ARG A 159 -3.57 15.53 0.01
CA ARG A 159 -3.68 15.76 -1.44
C ARG A 159 -4.27 14.58 -2.23
N ARG A 160 -4.21 13.37 -1.68
CA ARG A 160 -4.77 12.15 -2.27
C ARG A 160 -6.18 11.84 -1.80
N LEU A 161 -6.68 12.57 -0.80
CA LEU A 161 -8.09 12.51 -0.43
C LEU A 161 -8.94 13.13 -1.54
N GLN A 162 -10.16 12.64 -1.67
CA GLN A 162 -11.15 13.11 -2.63
C GLN A 162 -12.34 13.67 -1.86
N PRO A 163 -12.42 15.00 -1.68
CA PRO A 163 -13.63 15.64 -1.21
C PRO A 163 -14.81 15.31 -2.14
N GLU A 164 -16.03 15.37 -1.60
CA GLU A 164 -17.24 15.14 -2.38
C GLU A 164 -17.26 16.05 -3.62
N SER A 165 -17.84 15.55 -4.72
CA SER A 165 -17.96 16.24 -6.01
C SER A 165 -16.66 16.67 -6.70
N GLN A 166 -15.48 16.30 -6.18
CA GLN A 166 -14.21 16.56 -6.86
C GLN A 166 -13.80 15.41 -7.80
N SER A 167 -13.13 15.78 -8.88
CA SER A 167 -12.56 14.82 -9.84
C SER A 167 -11.53 13.89 -9.19
N ARG A 168 -11.48 12.65 -9.69
CA ARG A 168 -10.52 11.60 -9.30
C ARG A 168 -9.06 12.01 -9.51
N THR A 169 -8.79 12.85 -10.49
CA THR A 169 -7.44 13.39 -10.74
C THR A 169 -7.42 14.86 -10.35
N ALA A 170 -6.54 15.21 -9.40
CA ALA A 170 -6.34 16.59 -9.01
C ALA A 170 -5.67 17.40 -10.14
N PRO A 171 -5.77 18.75 -10.15
CA PRO A 171 -5.18 19.60 -11.19
C PRO A 171 -3.65 19.42 -11.35
N ASP A 172 -2.97 18.98 -10.29
CA ASP A 172 -1.54 18.70 -10.26
C ASP A 172 -1.18 17.27 -10.72
N GLY A 173 -2.15 16.51 -11.23
CA GLY A 173 -2.00 15.14 -11.72
C GLY A 173 -2.02 14.07 -10.63
N VAL A 174 -2.22 14.42 -9.35
CA VAL A 174 -2.33 13.43 -8.27
C VAL A 174 -3.64 12.65 -8.42
N VAL A 175 -3.54 11.34 -8.56
CA VAL A 175 -4.69 10.43 -8.51
C VAL A 175 -5.16 10.30 -7.06
N ARG A 176 -6.43 10.62 -6.81
CA ARG A 176 -7.09 10.56 -5.51
C ARG A 176 -7.70 9.19 -5.26
N ILE A 177 -7.92 8.87 -4.00
CA ILE A 177 -8.26 7.52 -3.53
C ILE A 177 -9.76 7.26 -3.39
N GLY A 178 -10.65 8.16 -3.85
CA GLY A 178 -12.09 7.95 -3.73
C GLY A 178 -12.66 8.02 -2.30
N ALA A 179 -11.92 8.64 -1.38
CA ALA A 179 -12.36 8.83 -0.01
C ALA A 179 -11.83 10.14 0.57
N THR A 180 -12.58 10.70 1.51
CA THR A 180 -12.18 11.86 2.31
C THR A 180 -11.86 11.46 3.75
N ALA A 181 -11.17 12.35 4.46
CA ALA A 181 -10.89 12.23 5.89
C ALA A 181 -10.57 13.63 6.44
N ASP A 182 -10.81 13.84 7.72
CA ASP A 182 -10.30 15.01 8.43
C ASP A 182 -8.77 14.85 8.66
N PRO A 183 -7.92 15.72 8.07
CA PRO A 183 -6.47 15.65 8.27
C PRO A 183 -6.03 15.80 9.73
N ALA A 184 -6.83 16.43 10.60
CA ALA A 184 -6.55 16.53 12.02
C ALA A 184 -6.55 15.16 12.70
N ASN A 185 -7.44 14.26 12.27
CA ASN A 185 -7.63 12.92 12.82
C ASN A 185 -6.68 11.85 12.24
N LEU A 186 -5.78 12.25 11.33
CA LEU A 186 -4.75 11.36 10.79
C LEU A 186 -3.59 11.20 11.76
N ASN A 187 -3.33 9.96 12.17
CA ASN A 187 -2.15 9.59 12.95
C ASN A 187 -1.01 9.17 12.00
N ILE A 188 0.14 9.83 12.14
CA ILE A 188 1.32 9.60 11.30
C ILE A 188 2.47 9.06 12.16
N ARG A 189 2.97 7.88 11.80
CA ARG A 189 4.16 7.29 12.41
C ARG A 189 5.25 7.12 11.35
N MET A 190 6.38 7.81 11.54
CA MET A 190 7.55 7.55 10.70
C MET A 190 8.11 6.16 11.00
N LEU A 191 8.46 5.41 9.95
CA LEU A 191 9.02 4.07 10.05
C LEU A 191 10.50 4.07 9.63
N PRO A 192 11.28 3.07 10.08
CA PRO A 192 12.63 2.87 9.58
C PRO A 192 12.67 2.78 8.05
N THR A 193 13.66 3.47 7.47
CA THR A 193 13.96 3.39 6.05
C THR A 193 14.38 1.96 5.72
N VAL A 194 13.83 1.42 4.63
CA VAL A 194 14.29 0.13 4.11
C VAL A 194 15.28 0.36 2.98
N SER A 195 16.25 -0.53 2.87
CA SER A 195 17.30 -0.48 1.86
C SER A 195 17.62 -1.86 1.34
N SER A 196 18.36 -1.92 0.24
CA SER A 196 18.97 -3.16 -0.25
C SER A 196 20.48 -2.94 -0.38
N PRO A 197 21.32 -3.63 0.43
CA PRO A 197 22.77 -3.54 0.33
C PRO A 197 23.37 -4.37 -0.81
N GLY A 198 22.58 -5.25 -1.44
CA GLY A 198 23.01 -6.12 -2.55
C GLY A 198 23.17 -5.42 -3.91
N PRO A 199 22.98 -6.13 -5.04
CA PRO A 199 23.25 -5.60 -6.40
C PRO A 199 22.41 -4.37 -6.79
N HIS A 200 21.38 -4.03 -6.01
CA HIS A 200 20.63 -2.78 -6.13
C HIS A 200 21.17 -1.69 -5.18
N GLN A 201 22.49 -1.47 -5.21
CA GLN A 201 23.14 -0.47 -4.37
C GLN A 201 22.48 0.90 -4.52
N GLY A 202 22.11 1.51 -3.39
CA GLY A 202 21.51 2.84 -3.34
C GLY A 202 19.98 2.86 -3.20
N LEU A 203 19.29 1.72 -3.21
CA LEU A 203 17.86 1.69 -2.89
C LEU A 203 17.65 2.12 -1.43
N ARG A 204 16.97 3.25 -1.24
CA ARG A 204 16.54 3.75 0.08
C ARG A 204 15.11 4.23 0.00
N ILE A 205 14.22 3.61 0.76
CA ILE A 205 12.79 3.89 0.74
C ILE A 205 12.39 4.37 2.13
N ALA A 206 12.14 5.68 2.22
CA ALA A 206 11.51 6.26 3.39
C ALA A 206 10.07 5.78 3.48
N ARG A 207 9.62 5.49 4.71
CA ARG A 207 8.28 4.96 4.95
C ARG A 207 7.60 5.70 6.07
N ALA A 208 6.30 5.87 5.94
CA ALA A 208 5.44 6.37 7.00
C ALA A 208 4.16 5.54 7.05
N GLU A 209 3.76 5.17 8.25
CA GLU A 209 2.45 4.59 8.51
C GLU A 209 1.44 5.71 8.79
N ILE A 210 0.27 5.58 8.16
CA ILE A 210 -0.86 6.49 8.32
C ILE A 210 -2.03 5.65 8.79
N ARG A 211 -2.68 6.10 9.87
CA ARG A 211 -3.92 5.53 10.39
C ARG A 211 -4.97 6.61 10.57
N GLY A 212 -6.23 6.23 10.46
CA GLY A 212 -7.35 7.12 10.69
C GLY A 212 -8.66 6.51 10.25
N VAL A 213 -9.62 7.37 9.92
CA VAL A 213 -10.93 6.99 9.42
C VAL A 213 -11.16 7.67 8.08
N LEU A 214 -11.61 6.92 7.09
CA LEU A 214 -11.99 7.39 5.77
C LEU A 214 -13.52 7.37 5.63
N THR A 215 -14.07 8.37 4.94
CA THR A 215 -15.44 8.34 4.44
C THR A 215 -15.41 8.20 2.93
N VAL A 216 -16.08 7.18 2.40
CA VAL A 216 -16.08 6.88 0.96
C VAL A 216 -16.84 7.95 0.19
N THR A 217 -16.21 8.54 -0.83
CA THR A 217 -16.82 9.56 -1.69
C THR A 217 -17.03 9.06 -3.12
N ASP A 218 -16.13 8.20 -3.60
CA ASP A 218 -16.20 7.51 -4.89
C ASP A 218 -15.77 6.05 -4.69
N PRO A 219 -16.74 5.12 -4.56
CA PRO A 219 -16.45 3.71 -4.32
C PRO A 219 -15.57 3.07 -5.38
N ALA A 220 -15.73 3.41 -6.66
CA ALA A 220 -14.94 2.81 -7.74
C ALA A 220 -13.48 3.28 -7.67
N ALA A 221 -13.24 4.56 -7.38
CA ALA A 221 -11.89 5.08 -7.15
C ALA A 221 -11.24 4.48 -5.90
N LEU A 222 -12.01 4.21 -4.85
CA LEU A 222 -11.50 3.56 -3.64
C LEU A 222 -11.16 2.08 -3.86
N VAL A 223 -12.04 1.31 -4.51
CA VAL A 223 -11.76 -0.08 -4.91
C VAL A 223 -10.46 -0.15 -5.71
N ASP A 224 -10.28 0.78 -6.65
CA ASP A 224 -9.09 0.88 -7.46
C ASP A 224 -7.83 1.22 -6.65
N ALA A 225 -7.92 2.16 -5.71
CA ALA A 225 -6.82 2.52 -4.82
C ALA A 225 -6.44 1.36 -3.89
N MET A 226 -7.43 0.61 -3.38
CA MET A 226 -7.21 -0.61 -2.59
C MET A 226 -6.54 -1.69 -3.42
N THR A 227 -6.93 -1.85 -4.69
CA THR A 227 -6.40 -2.89 -5.59
C THR A 227 -4.98 -2.58 -6.07
N ARG A 228 -4.73 -1.34 -6.52
CA ARG A 228 -3.45 -0.95 -7.14
C ARG A 228 -2.45 -0.36 -6.17
N GLY A 229 -2.92 0.06 -5.00
CA GLY A 229 -2.11 0.63 -3.94
C GLY A 229 -1.71 2.08 -4.14
N ILE A 230 -1.45 2.77 -3.03
CA ILE A 230 -1.24 4.22 -2.99
C ILE A 230 0.24 4.58 -3.06
N GLY A 231 0.61 5.44 -4.01
CA GLY A 231 1.96 6.02 -4.08
C GLY A 231 3.02 5.10 -4.69
N HIS A 232 4.28 5.34 -4.34
CA HIS A 232 5.44 4.65 -4.91
C HIS A 232 5.95 3.52 -3.99
N ALA A 233 6.95 2.78 -4.48
CA ALA A 233 7.62 1.69 -3.75
C ALA A 233 6.69 0.54 -3.32
N ARG A 234 5.67 0.23 -4.12
CA ARG A 234 4.67 -0.80 -3.83
C ARG A 234 5.23 -2.22 -3.65
N ALA A 235 6.34 -2.51 -4.35
CA ALA A 235 7.06 -3.78 -4.20
C ALA A 235 7.70 -3.97 -2.82
N TYR A 236 7.87 -2.87 -2.05
CA TYR A 236 8.70 -2.84 -0.85
C TYR A 236 7.89 -2.53 0.42
N GLY A 237 6.65 -3.02 0.48
CA GLY A 237 5.81 -2.91 1.67
C GLY A 237 5.05 -1.58 1.80
N CYS A 238 4.90 -0.84 0.70
CA CYS A 238 4.14 0.41 0.65
C CYS A 238 2.88 0.30 -0.21
N GLY A 239 1.91 1.18 0.05
CA GLY A 239 0.74 1.40 -0.77
C GLY A 239 -0.45 0.48 -0.48
N LEU A 240 -0.29 -0.58 0.32
CA LEU A 240 -1.42 -1.41 0.74
C LEU A 240 -2.32 -0.63 1.72
N LEU A 241 -3.58 -0.42 1.32
CA LEU A 241 -4.62 0.19 2.15
C LEU A 241 -5.43 -0.92 2.84
N LEU A 242 -5.19 -1.13 4.13
CA LEU A 242 -5.96 -2.05 4.96
C LEU A 242 -7.15 -1.31 5.56
N THR A 243 -8.36 -1.82 5.38
CA THR A 243 -9.59 -1.25 5.92
C THR A 243 -10.33 -2.25 6.81
N ARG A 244 -11.04 -1.73 7.80
CA ARG A 244 -11.97 -2.47 8.67
C ARG A 244 -13.30 -1.72 8.75
#